data_AF-A0A1M5XUE9-F1
#
_entry.id   AF-A0A1M5XUE9-F1
#
_cell.length_a   1.000
_cell.length_b   1.000
_cell.length_c   1.000
_cell.angle_alpha   90.00
_cell.angle_beta   90.00
_cell.angle_gamma   90.00
#
_symmetry.space_group_name_H-M   'P 1'
#
loop_
_entity.id
_entity.type
_entity.pdbx_description
1 polymer ?
#
loop_
_entity_poly.entity_id
_entity_poly.type
_entity_poly.pdbx_seq_one_letter_code
_entity_poly.pdbx_strand_id
1 'polypeptide(L)'
;MRHVFFLLVLLGLPVTCPAQMYGAEYVECNENTTVGIVDCLGNATKQWDKRLNSSYQALMKRSDAQQQAPLKAAQRLWIKYRDANCGFYGAAQGSLSQVEAAECIRSMTKARTCELQSANQGEGGPGPECKPTAAARAAPASEAPAPMPAAPQSGQAAAKDARRGAEPVAPPEEMASSIHQKAHTGRASFLGLYNMSGKRKKSYHADIFAHVHFEEETGVAGGSAVFGWMEERDEVVLISHAKYLPSLTLAQSKRRLLLSAPLVAVNELPRYLMICVWETDENKVAPALVVYGERDDANQTGSDAGDHQSLTVAWEPIPKARAEKKFAAHDYCAEISRTGQSQAPLWLED
;
A
#
# COMPACT_ATOMS: atom_id res chain seq x y z
N MET A 1 48.94 -27.11 19.07
CA MET A 1 47.88 -26.32 19.74
C MET A 1 47.07 -25.66 18.63
N ARG A 2 45.75 -25.76 18.48
CA ARG A 2 44.68 -25.89 19.47
C ARG A 2 43.39 -26.21 18.69
N HIS A 3 42.60 -27.12 19.26
CA HIS A 3 41.15 -27.12 19.38
C HIS A 3 40.24 -27.10 18.13
N VAL A 4 39.55 -28.25 17.96
CA VAL A 4 38.09 -28.39 17.74
C VAL A 4 37.30 -27.11 18.05
N PHE A 5 36.37 -26.68 17.19
CA PHE A 5 34.99 -26.31 17.57
C PHE A 5 34.10 -25.99 16.35
N PHE A 6 32.91 -26.58 16.39
CA PHE A 6 31.70 -26.36 15.60
C PHE A 6 31.49 -24.92 15.09
N LEU A 7 31.02 -24.75 13.84
CA LEU A 7 30.30 -23.53 13.43
C LEU A 7 29.11 -23.89 12.52
N LEU A 8 27.93 -23.60 13.08
CA LEU A 8 26.59 -23.81 12.55
C LEU A 8 26.40 -23.23 11.15
N VAL A 9 25.74 -24.01 10.29
CA VAL A 9 25.05 -23.55 9.09
C VAL A 9 23.90 -22.62 9.52
N LEU A 10 24.02 -21.32 9.24
CA LEU A 10 22.94 -20.34 9.40
C LEU A 10 22.29 -20.07 8.03
N LEU A 11 21.28 -20.88 7.71
CA LEU A 11 20.36 -20.67 6.61
C LEU A 11 19.61 -19.34 6.81
N GLY A 12 19.90 -18.33 5.99
CA GLY A 12 19.13 -17.09 5.92
C GLY A 12 17.77 -17.34 5.27
N LEU A 13 16.74 -17.59 6.09
CA LEU A 13 15.36 -17.69 5.63
C LEU A 13 14.80 -16.30 5.27
N PRO A 14 14.07 -16.17 4.14
CA PRO A 14 13.52 -14.92 3.67
C PRO A 14 12.34 -14.48 4.54
N VAL A 15 12.31 -13.20 4.92
CA VAL A 15 11.17 -12.57 5.59
C VAL A 15 10.12 -12.23 4.54
N THR A 16 9.00 -12.95 4.54
CA THR A 16 7.82 -12.65 3.72
C THR A 16 6.74 -11.99 4.59
N CYS A 17 6.11 -10.91 4.07
CA CYS A 17 4.98 -10.24 4.71
C CYS A 17 3.67 -10.72 4.05
N PRO A 18 2.81 -11.53 4.70
CA PRO A 18 1.57 -11.98 4.09
C PRO A 18 0.42 -11.04 4.48
N ALA A 19 -0.01 -10.20 3.54
CA ALA A 19 -1.42 -9.79 3.47
C ALA A 19 -2.06 -10.55 2.31
N GLN A 20 -2.24 -11.87 2.49
CA GLN A 20 -2.89 -12.73 1.51
C GLN A 20 -4.33 -12.97 2.01
N MET A 21 -5.30 -12.31 1.38
CA MET A 21 -6.72 -12.54 1.67
C MET A 21 -7.06 -14.01 1.48
N TYR A 22 -6.55 -14.59 0.39
CA TYR A 22 -6.61 -15.99 0.00
C TYR A 22 -5.47 -16.80 0.64
N GLY A 23 -5.80 -17.92 1.28
CA GLY A 23 -4.83 -18.81 1.92
C GLY A 23 -5.16 -20.29 1.73
N ALA A 24 -4.48 -21.17 2.50
CA ALA A 24 -4.66 -22.62 2.39
C ALA A 24 -6.14 -23.06 2.51
N GLU A 25 -6.90 -22.47 3.43
CA GLU A 25 -8.32 -22.78 3.62
C GLU A 25 -9.20 -22.37 2.43
N TYR A 26 -8.79 -21.37 1.66
CA TYR A 26 -9.46 -21.04 0.39
C TYR A 26 -9.14 -22.08 -0.68
N VAL A 27 -7.88 -22.52 -0.76
CA VAL A 27 -7.45 -23.57 -1.69
C VAL A 27 -8.14 -24.91 -1.40
N GLU A 28 -8.41 -25.21 -0.13
CA GLU A 28 -9.20 -26.38 0.27
C GLU A 28 -10.66 -26.30 -0.19
N CYS A 29 -11.21 -25.10 -0.35
CA CYS A 29 -12.53 -24.87 -0.95
C CYS A 29 -12.51 -24.94 -2.49
N ASN A 30 -11.87 -25.98 -3.04
CA ASN A 30 -11.79 -26.24 -4.48
C ASN A 30 -13.05 -26.97 -4.98
N GLU A 31 -14.15 -26.23 -5.07
CA GLU A 31 -15.45 -26.73 -5.52
C GLU A 31 -15.71 -26.42 -7.00
N ASN A 32 -16.48 -27.29 -7.68
CA ASN A 32 -16.76 -27.15 -9.12
C ASN A 32 -17.76 -26.05 -9.47
N THR A 33 -18.39 -25.42 -8.47
CA THR A 33 -19.39 -24.37 -8.66
C THR A 33 -19.12 -23.20 -7.72
N THR A 34 -19.43 -21.98 -8.16
CA THR A 34 -19.31 -20.77 -7.32
C THR A 34 -20.11 -20.91 -6.02
N VAL A 35 -21.33 -21.48 -6.08
CA VAL A 35 -22.16 -21.71 -4.89
C VAL A 35 -21.46 -22.67 -3.93
N GLY A 36 -20.87 -23.76 -4.43
CA GLY A 36 -20.09 -24.69 -3.61
C GLY A 36 -18.90 -24.02 -2.92
N ILE A 37 -18.17 -23.16 -3.62
CA ILE A 37 -17.05 -22.40 -3.03
C ILE A 37 -17.57 -21.50 -1.91
N VAL A 38 -18.65 -20.74 -2.15
CA VAL A 38 -19.27 -19.85 -1.14
C VAL A 38 -19.74 -20.63 0.08
N ASP A 39 -20.37 -21.79 -0.11
CA ASP A 39 -20.84 -22.64 0.99
C ASP A 39 -19.67 -23.20 1.82
N CYS A 40 -18.60 -23.65 1.16
CA CYS A 40 -17.38 -24.10 1.83
C CYS A 40 -16.77 -22.98 2.69
N LEU A 41 -16.62 -21.79 2.12
CA LEU A 41 -16.11 -20.60 2.81
C LEU A 41 -17.02 -20.16 3.96
N GLY A 42 -18.34 -20.26 3.78
CA GLY A 42 -19.32 -20.00 4.83
C GLY A 42 -19.19 -20.98 6.00
N ASN A 43 -18.93 -22.27 5.73
CA ASN A 43 -18.70 -23.27 6.77
C ASN A 43 -17.37 -23.06 7.51
N ALA A 44 -16.29 -22.71 6.78
CA ALA A 44 -15.03 -22.31 7.39
C ALA A 44 -15.22 -21.06 8.28
N THR A 45 -15.97 -20.06 7.81
CA THR A 45 -16.30 -18.86 8.58
C THR A 45 -17.03 -19.19 9.87
N LYS A 46 -18.04 -20.08 9.86
CA LYS A 46 -18.75 -20.50 11.07
C LYS A 46 -17.82 -21.13 12.11
N GLN A 47 -16.84 -21.92 11.67
CA GLN A 47 -15.85 -22.52 12.57
C GLN A 47 -14.97 -21.44 13.22
N TRP A 48 -14.49 -20.48 12.43
CA TRP A 48 -13.73 -19.35 12.95
C TRP A 48 -14.57 -18.46 13.87
N ASP A 49 -15.82 -18.18 13.54
CA ASP A 49 -16.70 -17.36 14.37
C ASP A 49 -16.98 -18.01 15.75
N LYS A 50 -17.14 -19.34 15.80
CA LYS A 50 -17.23 -20.06 17.08
C LYS A 50 -15.97 -19.86 17.95
N ARG A 51 -14.79 -19.93 17.33
CA ARG A 51 -13.51 -19.70 18.00
C ARG A 51 -13.33 -18.23 18.41
N LEU A 52 -13.77 -17.29 17.58
CA LEU A 52 -13.81 -15.86 17.86
C LEU A 52 -14.62 -15.58 19.12
N ASN A 53 -15.86 -16.07 19.17
CA ASN A 53 -16.77 -15.85 20.28
C ASN A 53 -16.24 -16.45 21.58
N SER A 54 -15.67 -17.65 21.51
CA SER A 54 -15.04 -18.29 22.67
C SER A 54 -13.87 -17.46 23.20
N SER A 55 -13.04 -16.93 22.30
CA SER A 55 -11.88 -16.09 22.66
C SER A 55 -12.33 -14.74 23.21
N TYR A 56 -13.31 -14.10 22.58
CA TYR A 56 -13.90 -12.85 23.08
C TYR A 56 -14.45 -13.02 24.49
N GLN A 57 -15.22 -14.09 24.76
CA GLN A 57 -15.75 -14.36 26.09
C GLN A 57 -14.65 -14.61 27.12
N ALA A 58 -13.60 -15.35 26.77
CA ALA A 58 -12.45 -15.56 27.65
C ALA A 58 -11.75 -14.23 27.98
N LEU A 59 -11.58 -13.36 26.97
CA LEU A 59 -10.92 -12.07 27.14
C LEU A 59 -11.74 -11.14 28.02
N MET A 60 -13.05 -11.06 27.77
CA MET A 60 -13.99 -10.31 28.60
C MET A 60 -13.96 -10.76 30.06
N LYS A 61 -13.87 -12.07 30.34
CA LYS A 61 -13.88 -12.61 31.71
C LYS A 61 -12.66 -12.23 32.54
N ARG A 62 -11.50 -12.09 31.91
CA ARG A 62 -10.23 -11.76 32.60
C ARG A 62 -9.91 -10.26 32.59
N SER A 63 -10.55 -9.49 31.72
CA SER A 63 -10.43 -8.04 31.69
C SER A 63 -11.16 -7.39 32.85
N ASP A 64 -10.57 -6.34 33.42
CA ASP A 64 -11.21 -5.52 34.44
C ASP A 64 -12.33 -4.63 33.85
N ALA A 65 -13.06 -3.94 34.73
CA ALA A 65 -14.20 -3.11 34.32
C ALA A 65 -13.81 -1.96 33.38
N GLN A 66 -12.59 -1.41 33.50
CA GLN A 66 -12.11 -0.32 32.64
C GLN A 66 -11.75 -0.85 31.24
N GLN A 67 -11.29 -2.10 31.13
CA GLN A 67 -10.94 -2.74 29.87
C GLN A 67 -12.14 -3.35 29.12
N GLN A 68 -13.15 -3.83 29.84
CA GLN A 68 -14.31 -4.50 29.24
C GLN A 68 -15.14 -3.58 28.32
N ALA A 69 -15.33 -2.31 28.69
CA ALA A 69 -16.11 -1.37 27.89
C ALA A 69 -15.44 -1.05 26.54
N PRO A 70 -14.14 -0.67 26.48
CA PRO A 70 -13.41 -0.53 25.23
C PRO A 70 -13.38 -1.80 24.39
N LEU A 71 -13.19 -2.98 24.98
CA LEU A 71 -13.17 -4.24 24.23
C LEU A 71 -14.52 -4.53 23.56
N LYS A 72 -15.64 -4.32 24.26
CA LYS A 72 -16.98 -4.47 23.70
C LYS A 72 -17.23 -3.47 22.57
N ALA A 73 -16.78 -2.22 22.73
CA ALA A 73 -16.89 -1.19 21.70
C ALA A 73 -16.08 -1.58 20.45
N ALA A 74 -14.82 -1.97 20.63
CA ALA A 74 -13.93 -2.41 19.56
C ALA A 74 -14.51 -3.62 18.81
N GLN A 75 -15.05 -4.63 19.52
CA GLN A 75 -15.65 -5.79 18.87
C GLN A 75 -16.88 -5.43 18.02
N ARG A 76 -17.74 -4.51 18.49
CA ARG A 76 -18.90 -4.03 17.73
C ARG A 76 -18.51 -3.22 16.50
N LEU A 77 -17.50 -2.36 16.63
CA LEU A 77 -16.96 -1.59 15.52
C LEU A 77 -16.29 -2.51 14.49
N TRP A 78 -15.55 -3.52 14.95
CA TRP A 78 -14.97 -4.52 14.07
C TRP A 78 -16.02 -5.27 13.24
N ILE A 79 -17.16 -5.65 13.83
CA ILE A 79 -18.26 -6.29 13.08
C ILE A 79 -18.76 -5.34 11.97
N LYS A 80 -19.03 -4.07 12.30
CA LYS A 80 -19.46 -3.08 11.31
C LYS A 80 -18.43 -2.88 10.20
N TYR A 81 -17.16 -2.81 10.56
CA TYR A 81 -16.06 -2.69 9.61
C TYR A 81 -15.97 -3.91 8.69
N ARG A 82 -16.01 -5.13 9.25
CA ARG A 82 -16.02 -6.37 8.47
C ARG A 82 -17.19 -6.39 7.49
N ASP A 83 -18.39 -6.11 7.96
CA ASP A 83 -19.59 -6.20 7.14
C ASP A 83 -19.58 -5.14 6.02
N ALA A 84 -19.14 -3.91 6.31
CA ALA A 84 -18.96 -2.87 5.31
C ALA A 84 -17.85 -3.20 4.29
N ASN A 85 -16.69 -3.64 4.79
CA ASN A 85 -15.54 -4.00 3.96
C ASN A 85 -15.85 -5.20 3.06
N CYS A 86 -16.47 -6.25 3.59
CA CYS A 86 -16.83 -7.42 2.80
C CYS A 86 -18.05 -7.17 1.90
N GLY A 87 -18.94 -6.23 2.28
CA GLY A 87 -20.00 -5.73 1.42
C GLY A 87 -19.48 -5.05 0.15
N PHE A 88 -18.33 -4.37 0.21
CA PHE A 88 -17.66 -3.80 -0.96
C PHE A 88 -17.30 -4.88 -2.00
N TYR A 89 -16.70 -6.00 -1.57
CA TYR A 89 -16.38 -7.12 -2.48
C TYR A 89 -17.64 -7.77 -3.07
N GLY A 90 -18.73 -7.82 -2.31
CA GLY A 90 -20.01 -8.36 -2.77
C GLY A 90 -20.84 -7.43 -3.66
N ALA A 91 -20.44 -6.16 -3.81
CA ALA A 91 -21.18 -5.17 -4.60
C ALA A 91 -20.84 -5.21 -6.10
N ALA A 92 -19.75 -5.90 -6.48
CA ALA A 92 -19.38 -6.10 -7.87
C ALA A 92 -20.37 -7.03 -8.60
N GLN A 93 -20.45 -6.91 -9.93
CA GLN A 93 -21.29 -7.79 -10.74
C GLN A 93 -20.62 -9.15 -10.99
N GLY A 94 -21.42 -10.20 -11.21
CA GLY A 94 -20.94 -11.55 -11.51
C GLY A 94 -20.81 -12.44 -10.28
N SER A 95 -20.78 -13.75 -10.50
CA SER A 95 -20.80 -14.74 -9.41
C SER A 95 -19.52 -14.77 -8.57
N LEU A 96 -18.39 -14.30 -9.12
CA LEU A 96 -17.12 -14.24 -8.40
C LEU A 96 -17.16 -13.28 -7.21
N SER A 97 -17.90 -12.17 -7.31
CA SER A 97 -18.08 -11.19 -6.21
C SER A 97 -18.59 -11.85 -4.91
N GLN A 98 -19.42 -12.89 -5.03
CA GLN A 98 -19.95 -13.65 -3.90
C GLN A 98 -18.86 -14.49 -3.22
N VAL A 99 -17.92 -15.04 -4.01
CA VAL A 99 -16.75 -15.77 -3.49
C VAL A 99 -15.81 -14.81 -2.78
N GLU A 100 -15.55 -13.64 -3.36
CA GLU A 100 -14.67 -12.61 -2.77
C GLU A 100 -15.24 -12.09 -1.45
N ALA A 101 -16.54 -11.80 -1.41
CA ALA A 101 -17.23 -11.42 -0.17
C ALA A 101 -17.17 -12.52 0.90
N ALA A 102 -17.41 -13.78 0.51
CA ALA A 102 -17.34 -14.91 1.43
C ALA A 102 -15.92 -15.13 1.99
N GLU A 103 -14.90 -15.02 1.13
CA GLU A 103 -13.50 -15.16 1.55
C GLU A 103 -13.06 -14.00 2.44
N CYS A 104 -13.48 -12.77 2.13
CA CYS A 104 -13.26 -11.61 2.98
C CYS A 104 -13.78 -11.86 4.40
N ILE A 105 -15.04 -12.31 4.54
CA ILE A 105 -15.65 -12.56 5.85
C ILE A 105 -14.86 -13.66 6.58
N ARG A 106 -14.51 -14.75 5.90
CA ARG A 106 -13.74 -15.86 6.48
C ARG A 106 -12.39 -15.38 7.00
N SER A 107 -11.62 -14.72 6.14
CA SER A 107 -10.25 -14.27 6.40
C SER A 107 -10.20 -13.25 7.54
N MET A 108 -11.10 -12.26 7.53
CA MET A 108 -11.20 -11.28 8.62
C MET A 108 -11.64 -11.91 9.95
N THR A 109 -12.58 -12.87 9.92
CA THR A 109 -13.04 -13.57 11.13
C THR A 109 -11.91 -14.41 11.74
N LYS A 110 -11.10 -15.07 10.90
CA LYS A 110 -9.88 -15.75 11.34
C LYS A 110 -8.89 -14.77 11.98
N ALA A 111 -8.55 -13.68 11.28
CA ALA A 111 -7.59 -12.69 11.77
C ALA A 111 -8.01 -12.13 13.15
N ARG A 112 -9.28 -11.76 13.31
CA ARG A 112 -9.82 -11.27 14.59
C ARG A 112 -9.80 -12.33 15.68
N THR A 113 -10.10 -13.59 15.34
CA THR A 113 -9.96 -14.71 16.28
C THR A 113 -8.52 -14.79 16.80
N CYS A 114 -7.55 -14.73 15.90
CA CYS A 114 -6.13 -14.81 16.25
C CYS A 114 -5.66 -13.63 17.10
N GLU A 115 -6.13 -12.42 16.81
CA GLU A 115 -5.89 -11.23 17.64
C GLU A 115 -6.43 -11.43 19.07
N LEU A 116 -7.68 -11.86 19.21
CA LEU A 116 -8.31 -12.09 20.52
C LEU A 116 -7.65 -13.25 21.28
N GLN A 117 -7.24 -14.32 20.60
CA GLN A 117 -6.47 -15.41 21.20
C GLN A 117 -5.11 -14.94 21.70
N SER A 118 -4.42 -14.11 20.91
CA SER A 118 -3.13 -13.53 21.29
C SER A 118 -3.28 -12.64 22.52
N ALA A 119 -4.31 -11.80 22.54
CA ALA A 119 -4.63 -11.02 23.73
C ALA A 119 -4.85 -11.95 24.93
N ASN A 120 -5.63 -13.03 24.77
CA ASN A 120 -5.96 -14.01 25.81
C ASN A 120 -4.78 -14.74 26.47
N GLN A 121 -3.60 -14.74 25.89
CA GLN A 121 -2.43 -15.39 26.46
C GLN A 121 -1.42 -14.35 26.91
N GLY A 122 -1.28 -14.19 28.24
CA GLY A 122 -0.31 -13.26 28.82
C GLY A 122 1.14 -13.54 28.38
N GLU A 123 1.50 -14.80 28.10
CA GLU A 123 2.86 -15.18 27.66
C GLU A 123 2.93 -16.37 26.66
N GLY A 124 1.80 -16.98 26.24
CA GLY A 124 1.80 -18.23 25.44
C GLY A 124 1.57 -18.11 23.92
N GLY A 125 1.22 -16.91 23.43
CA GLY A 125 0.96 -16.65 22.01
C GLY A 125 -0.30 -17.34 21.45
N PRO A 126 -0.71 -17.02 20.22
CA PRO A 126 -1.90 -17.62 19.62
C PRO A 126 -1.77 -19.14 19.41
N GLY A 127 -2.90 -19.84 19.32
CA GLY A 127 -2.94 -21.27 18.96
C GLY A 127 -2.24 -21.55 17.62
N PRO A 128 -1.82 -22.79 17.31
CA PRO A 128 -0.98 -23.11 16.15
C PRO A 128 -1.52 -22.60 14.81
N GLU A 129 -2.85 -22.58 14.63
CA GLU A 129 -3.53 -22.08 13.42
C GLU A 129 -3.53 -20.54 13.30
N CYS A 130 -3.18 -19.84 14.38
CA CYS A 130 -3.11 -18.39 14.52
C CYS A 130 -1.68 -17.90 14.79
N LYS A 131 -0.70 -18.80 14.86
CA LYS A 131 0.71 -18.44 14.86
C LYS A 131 1.02 -17.86 13.48
N PRO A 132 1.55 -16.63 13.37
CA PRO A 132 2.17 -16.21 12.13
C PRO A 132 3.25 -17.26 11.85
N THR A 133 3.20 -17.90 10.70
CA THR A 133 4.25 -18.81 10.23
C THR A 133 5.56 -18.04 10.22
N ALA A 134 6.36 -18.17 11.29
CA ALA A 134 7.76 -17.76 11.49
C ALA A 134 8.30 -16.51 10.73
N ALA A 135 7.49 -15.48 10.46
CA ALA A 135 7.92 -14.30 9.71
C ALA A 135 7.80 -12.97 10.48
N ALA A 136 7.34 -12.98 11.73
CA ALA A 136 7.07 -11.74 12.46
C ALA A 136 7.47 -11.83 13.94
N ARG A 137 8.64 -11.31 14.31
CA ARG A 137 8.93 -10.64 15.60
C ARG A 137 10.36 -10.08 15.62
N ALA A 138 10.50 -8.76 15.47
CA ALA A 138 11.29 -7.88 16.35
C ALA A 138 11.31 -6.44 15.81
N ALA A 139 10.76 -5.48 16.56
CA ALA A 139 11.21 -4.08 16.58
C ALA A 139 10.76 -3.41 17.90
N PRO A 140 11.63 -2.72 18.66
CA PRO A 140 11.25 -1.92 19.82
C PRO A 140 11.03 -0.42 19.47
N ALA A 141 10.41 0.31 20.40
CA ALA A 141 9.76 1.61 20.26
C ALA A 141 10.53 2.81 20.87
N SER A 142 10.20 4.05 20.45
CA SER A 142 10.22 5.32 21.25
C SER A 142 9.79 6.50 20.35
N GLU A 143 8.66 7.20 20.55
CA GLU A 143 8.30 8.28 21.53
C GLU A 143 8.42 9.72 20.93
N ALA A 144 7.37 10.53 21.11
CA ALA A 144 7.12 11.85 20.50
C ALA A 144 7.20 13.01 21.52
N PRO A 145 7.51 14.27 21.13
CA PRO A 145 6.62 15.39 21.54
C PRO A 145 6.59 16.66 20.64
N ALA A 146 5.38 17.16 20.36
CA ALA A 146 4.74 18.46 20.73
C ALA A 146 5.46 19.86 20.58
N PRO A 147 4.73 21.02 20.61
CA PRO A 147 4.44 21.88 19.44
C PRO A 147 4.76 23.40 19.61
N MET A 148 4.74 24.22 18.54
CA MET A 148 4.77 25.69 18.65
C MET A 148 3.86 26.42 17.63
N PRO A 149 3.43 27.67 17.92
CA PRO A 149 2.15 28.22 17.49
C PRO A 149 2.20 29.26 16.35
N ALA A 150 0.99 29.73 16.01
CA ALA A 150 0.50 30.29 14.75
C ALA A 150 0.97 31.70 14.29
N ALA A 151 0.72 31.92 12.99
CA ALA A 151 0.98 33.07 12.12
C ALA A 151 0.05 34.30 12.31
N PRO A 152 0.28 35.38 11.53
CA PRO A 152 -0.80 36.23 10.99
C PRO A 152 -0.63 36.48 9.46
N GLN A 153 -1.58 36.19 8.56
CA GLN A 153 -2.93 36.71 8.24
C GLN A 153 -3.04 38.09 7.57
N SER A 154 -3.66 38.11 6.38
CA SER A 154 -4.62 39.10 5.80
C SER A 154 -4.54 39.04 4.26
N GLY A 155 -5.57 39.25 3.43
CA GLY A 155 -6.96 39.67 3.59
C GLY A 155 -7.67 39.61 2.22
N GLN A 156 -9.00 39.52 2.25
CA GLN A 156 -9.93 39.22 1.15
C GLN A 156 -10.17 40.37 0.14
N ALA A 157 -10.66 40.05 -1.06
CA ALA A 157 -11.91 40.61 -1.61
C ALA A 157 -12.32 39.95 -2.96
N ALA A 158 -13.63 39.84 -3.18
CA ALA A 158 -14.31 39.13 -4.26
C ALA A 158 -14.88 40.08 -5.35
N ALA A 159 -15.14 39.56 -6.57
CA ALA A 159 -16.44 39.58 -7.29
C ALA A 159 -16.35 39.24 -8.81
N LYS A 160 -17.27 38.34 -9.24
CA LYS A 160 -18.09 38.18 -10.48
C LYS A 160 -17.65 38.89 -11.79
N ASP A 161 -17.90 38.41 -13.03
CA ASP A 161 -18.98 37.59 -13.62
C ASP A 161 -18.56 37.05 -15.02
N ALA A 162 -19.40 36.17 -15.57
CA ALA A 162 -19.25 35.26 -16.72
C ALA A 162 -18.80 35.79 -18.11
N ARG A 163 -18.12 34.92 -18.90
CA ARG A 163 -18.61 34.39 -20.19
C ARG A 163 -17.72 33.30 -20.82
N ARG A 164 -18.42 32.36 -21.44
CA ARG A 164 -18.07 31.09 -22.09
C ARG A 164 -17.08 31.20 -23.27
N GLY A 165 -15.92 30.58 -23.10
CA GLY A 165 -15.06 29.98 -24.11
C GLY A 165 -14.50 28.69 -23.48
N ALA A 166 -14.33 27.60 -24.24
CA ALA A 166 -13.79 26.34 -23.73
C ALA A 166 -12.28 26.48 -23.49
N GLU A 167 -11.94 27.19 -22.42
CA GLU A 167 -10.68 27.14 -21.71
C GLU A 167 -10.68 25.86 -20.85
N PRO A 168 -9.54 25.21 -20.56
CA PRO A 168 -9.50 24.09 -19.63
C PRO A 168 -10.29 24.46 -18.39
N VAL A 169 -11.29 23.64 -18.06
CA VAL A 169 -12.14 23.84 -16.88
C VAL A 169 -11.19 23.89 -15.69
N ALA A 170 -10.88 25.10 -15.23
CA ALA A 170 -10.23 25.29 -13.95
C ALA A 170 -11.08 24.55 -12.93
N PRO A 171 -10.51 23.61 -12.15
CA PRO A 171 -11.30 22.87 -11.19
C PRO A 171 -11.99 23.87 -10.25
N PRO A 172 -13.30 23.75 -10.01
CA PRO A 172 -13.95 24.53 -8.97
C PRO A 172 -13.28 24.23 -7.63
N GLU A 173 -13.27 25.21 -6.72
CA GLU A 173 -12.76 25.08 -5.35
C GLU A 173 -13.49 23.95 -4.57
N GLU A 174 -13.16 22.70 -4.82
CA GLU A 174 -13.74 21.55 -4.12
C GLU A 174 -12.65 20.90 -3.28
N MET A 175 -12.57 21.37 -2.04
CA MET A 175 -11.61 20.97 -1.00
C MET A 175 -10.21 21.58 -1.16
N ALA A 176 -9.89 22.52 -0.28
CA ALA A 176 -8.51 22.99 -0.11
C ALA A 176 -7.66 21.84 0.42
N SER A 177 -6.54 21.55 -0.23
CA SER A 177 -5.67 20.48 0.23
C SER A 177 -4.84 20.91 1.44
N SER A 178 -4.84 20.09 2.49
CA SER A 178 -4.03 20.31 3.69
C SER A 178 -2.54 19.99 3.46
N ILE A 179 -2.24 19.14 2.48
CA ILE A 179 -0.86 18.67 2.20
C ILE A 179 0.07 19.77 1.68
N HIS A 180 -0.45 20.80 0.99
CA HIS A 180 0.37 21.91 0.48
C HIS A 180 0.91 22.81 1.60
N GLN A 181 0.24 22.80 2.75
CA GLN A 181 0.62 23.60 3.91
C GLN A 181 1.61 22.87 4.82
N LYS A 182 1.86 21.59 4.55
CA LYS A 182 2.74 20.74 5.35
C LYS A 182 4.09 20.61 4.69
N ALA A 183 5.14 20.61 5.50
CA ALA A 183 6.44 20.19 5.06
C ALA A 183 6.42 18.69 4.74
N HIS A 184 7.16 18.33 3.69
CA HIS A 184 7.13 16.99 3.12
C HIS A 184 8.45 16.70 2.41
N THR A 185 8.78 15.41 2.33
CA THR A 185 9.92 14.90 1.57
C THR A 185 9.45 13.77 0.67
N GLY A 186 9.60 13.94 -0.64
CA GLY A 186 9.35 12.90 -1.63
C GLY A 186 10.61 12.09 -1.91
N ARG A 187 10.53 10.76 -1.86
CA ARG A 187 11.60 9.88 -2.32
C ARG A 187 11.01 8.71 -3.11
N ALA A 188 11.81 8.15 -4.00
CA ALA A 188 11.45 6.91 -4.67
C ALA A 188 12.67 6.02 -4.88
N SER A 189 12.42 4.73 -5.02
CA SER A 189 13.43 3.72 -5.22
C SER A 189 12.90 2.62 -6.12
N PHE A 190 13.75 2.19 -7.04
CA PHE A 190 13.57 1.03 -7.88
C PHE A 190 14.49 -0.07 -7.39
N LEU A 191 13.95 -1.27 -7.23
CA LEU A 191 14.70 -2.47 -6.90
C LEU A 191 14.33 -3.59 -7.87
N GLY A 192 15.20 -3.85 -8.83
CA GLY A 192 15.15 -5.03 -9.70
C GLY A 192 15.97 -6.17 -9.10
N LEU A 193 15.35 -7.34 -8.90
CA LEU A 193 16.00 -8.56 -8.43
C LEU A 193 15.58 -9.72 -9.32
N TYR A 194 16.53 -10.51 -9.82
CA TYR A 194 16.21 -11.72 -10.57
C TYR A 194 16.61 -13.01 -9.85
N ASN A 195 15.97 -14.12 -10.21
CA ASN A 195 16.31 -15.45 -9.74
C ASN A 195 16.46 -16.38 -10.95
N MET A 196 17.63 -17.00 -11.15
CA MET A 196 17.80 -18.06 -12.13
C MET A 196 17.59 -19.44 -11.54
N SER A 197 16.33 -19.86 -11.42
CA SER A 197 16.04 -21.28 -11.23
C SER A 197 16.02 -22.00 -12.58
N GLY A 198 17.13 -22.69 -12.89
CA GLY A 198 17.16 -23.90 -13.73
C GLY A 198 16.40 -23.91 -15.07
N LYS A 199 17.12 -23.61 -16.15
CA LYS A 199 16.96 -24.12 -17.54
C LYS A 199 15.60 -24.14 -18.27
N ARG A 200 14.44 -23.72 -17.77
CA ARG A 200 13.21 -23.76 -18.60
C ARG A 200 12.25 -22.56 -18.60
N LYS A 201 12.29 -21.61 -17.65
CA LYS A 201 11.58 -20.32 -17.78
C LYS A 201 12.33 -19.23 -17.02
N LYS A 202 12.81 -18.20 -17.72
CA LYS A 202 13.40 -16.99 -17.10
C LYS A 202 12.24 -16.09 -16.67
N SER A 203 12.14 -15.76 -15.39
CA SER A 203 11.15 -14.81 -14.86
C SER A 203 11.88 -13.75 -14.04
N TYR A 204 11.62 -12.48 -14.33
CA TYR A 204 12.29 -11.35 -13.71
C TYR A 204 11.32 -10.61 -12.80
N HIS A 205 11.75 -10.18 -11.62
CA HIS A 205 10.91 -9.43 -10.70
C HIS A 205 11.47 -8.02 -10.51
N ALA A 206 10.61 -7.02 -10.62
CA ALA A 206 10.96 -5.65 -10.27
C ALA A 206 9.98 -5.13 -9.22
N ASP A 207 10.50 -4.58 -8.13
CA ASP A 207 9.72 -3.87 -7.14
C ASP A 207 10.01 -2.38 -7.25
N ILE A 208 8.95 -1.60 -7.45
CA ILE A 208 9.01 -0.15 -7.55
C ILE A 208 8.31 0.43 -6.34
N PHE A 209 8.98 1.35 -5.64
CA PHE A 209 8.47 2.01 -4.46
C PHE A 209 8.63 3.51 -4.61
N ALA A 210 7.56 4.26 -4.39
CA ALA A 210 7.65 5.71 -4.24
C ALA A 210 6.83 6.12 -3.03
N HIS A 211 7.31 7.14 -2.34
CA HIS A 211 6.62 7.63 -1.19
C HIS A 211 6.84 9.13 -0.97
N VAL A 212 5.84 9.77 -0.37
CA VAL A 212 5.93 11.13 0.14
C VAL A 212 5.67 11.07 1.64
N HIS A 213 6.71 11.36 2.41
CA HIS A 213 6.58 11.52 3.85
C HIS A 213 6.06 12.93 4.12
N PHE A 214 5.00 12.99 4.93
CA PHE A 214 4.50 14.24 5.49
C PHE A 214 5.07 14.39 6.89
N GLU A 215 5.52 15.59 7.23
CA GLU A 215 6.01 15.89 8.59
C GLU A 215 4.91 15.74 9.64
N GLU A 216 3.65 15.93 9.23
CA GLU A 216 2.46 15.76 10.06
C GLU A 216 1.48 14.76 9.43
N GLU A 217 0.76 14.00 10.27
CA GLU A 217 -0.27 13.05 9.84
C GLU A 217 -1.30 13.70 8.92
N THR A 218 -1.60 13.07 7.78
CA THR A 218 -2.76 13.45 6.97
C THR A 218 -4.00 12.79 7.57
N GLY A 219 -4.89 13.59 8.15
CA GLY A 219 -6.15 13.11 8.73
C GLY A 219 -7.25 12.79 7.70
N VAL A 220 -6.91 12.82 6.41
CA VAL A 220 -7.83 12.66 5.27
C VAL A 220 -7.35 11.50 4.41
N ALA A 221 -8.29 10.71 3.87
CA ALA A 221 -7.97 9.68 2.90
C ALA A 221 -7.39 10.32 1.63
N GLY A 222 -6.80 9.52 0.75
CA GLY A 222 -6.27 10.06 -0.48
C GLY A 222 -5.72 9.03 -1.44
N GLY A 223 -4.92 9.52 -2.37
CA GLY A 223 -4.18 8.67 -3.28
C GLY A 223 -2.83 9.25 -3.66
N SER A 224 -1.98 8.38 -4.16
CA SER A 224 -0.69 8.74 -4.74
C SER A 224 -0.55 8.09 -6.11
N ALA A 225 0.07 8.79 -7.05
CA ALA A 225 0.44 8.28 -8.35
C ALA A 225 1.86 8.70 -8.68
N VAL A 226 2.57 7.84 -9.38
CA VAL A 226 3.94 8.06 -9.80
C VAL A 226 4.00 7.99 -11.30
N PHE A 227 4.46 9.08 -11.90
CA PHE A 227 4.74 9.18 -13.32
C PHE A 227 6.24 9.23 -13.53
N GLY A 228 6.72 8.56 -14.58
CA GLY A 228 8.11 8.59 -15.00
C GLY A 228 8.24 9.30 -16.35
N TRP A 229 9.30 10.08 -16.52
CA TRP A 229 9.71 10.56 -17.84
C TRP A 229 10.86 9.70 -18.37
N MET A 230 10.62 9.06 -19.52
CA MET A 230 11.58 8.22 -20.23
C MET A 230 12.45 9.07 -21.16
N GLU A 231 13.74 9.16 -20.86
CA GLU A 231 14.66 10.03 -21.60
C GLU A 231 14.81 9.64 -23.07
N GLU A 232 14.92 8.33 -23.34
CA GLU A 232 15.14 7.83 -24.70
C GLU A 232 13.94 8.00 -25.64
N ARG A 233 12.73 8.06 -25.07
CA ARG A 233 11.47 8.12 -25.83
C ARG A 233 10.78 9.48 -25.74
N ASP A 234 11.29 10.38 -24.89
CA ASP A 234 10.63 11.64 -24.52
C ASP A 234 9.14 11.43 -24.16
N GLU A 235 8.87 10.41 -23.34
CA GLU A 235 7.52 9.91 -23.05
C GLU A 235 7.26 9.90 -21.54
N VAL A 236 6.06 10.32 -21.15
CA VAL A 236 5.56 10.17 -19.77
C VAL A 236 4.81 8.84 -19.65
N VAL A 237 5.16 8.06 -18.63
CA VAL A 237 4.55 6.75 -18.34
C VAL A 237 3.98 6.74 -16.92
N LEU A 238 2.87 6.03 -16.71
CA LEU A 238 2.35 5.76 -15.37
C LEU A 238 3.11 4.58 -14.77
N ILE A 239 3.81 4.78 -13.66
CA ILE A 239 4.59 3.74 -13.00
C ILE A 239 3.72 2.94 -12.03
N SER A 240 3.02 3.65 -11.16
CA SER A 240 2.19 3.06 -10.11
C SER A 240 1.20 4.08 -9.57
N HIS A 241 0.10 3.61 -9.00
CA HIS A 241 -0.80 4.44 -8.21
C HIS A 241 -1.41 3.60 -7.09
N ALA A 242 -1.79 4.25 -5.99
CA ALA A 242 -2.36 3.61 -4.82
C ALA A 242 -3.30 4.57 -4.09
N LYS A 243 -4.31 4.03 -3.40
CA LYS A 243 -5.15 4.78 -2.45
C LYS A 243 -4.64 4.55 -1.04
N TYR A 244 -4.76 5.54 -0.16
CA TYR A 244 -4.43 5.43 1.25
C TYR A 244 -5.60 5.88 2.13
N LEU A 245 -5.69 5.30 3.34
CA LEU A 245 -6.72 5.61 4.33
C LEU A 245 -6.31 6.82 5.22
N PRO A 246 -7.26 7.53 5.85
CA PRO A 246 -6.97 8.64 6.75
C PRO A 246 -6.36 8.13 8.05
N SER A 247 -5.03 8.14 8.16
CA SER A 247 -4.22 8.01 9.39
C SER A 247 -2.75 7.59 9.09
N LEU A 248 -2.16 8.10 8.01
CA LEU A 248 -0.79 7.74 7.62
C LEU A 248 0.06 9.01 7.48
N THR A 249 1.27 9.00 8.03
CA THR A 249 2.34 10.00 7.78
C THR A 249 3.03 9.80 6.43
N LEU A 250 2.49 8.90 5.60
CA LEU A 250 3.14 8.41 4.41
C LEU A 250 2.12 8.11 3.31
N ALA A 251 2.21 8.84 2.20
CA ALA A 251 1.59 8.44 0.95
C ALA A 251 2.57 7.55 0.18
N GLN A 252 2.20 6.30 -0.07
CA GLN A 252 3.09 5.33 -0.71
C GLN A 252 2.38 4.59 -1.85
N SER A 253 3.10 4.43 -2.97
CA SER A 253 2.75 3.47 -4.00
C SER A 253 3.82 2.39 -4.09
N LYS A 254 3.36 1.14 -4.30
CA LYS A 254 4.22 -0.01 -4.56
C LYS A 254 3.65 -0.79 -5.73
N ARG A 255 4.49 -1.10 -6.71
CA ARG A 255 4.13 -2.02 -7.79
C ARG A 255 5.21 -3.09 -7.92
N ARG A 256 4.77 -4.34 -8.04
CA ARG A 256 5.63 -5.49 -8.33
C ARG A 256 5.33 -5.96 -9.74
N LEU A 257 6.35 -6.05 -10.57
CA LEU A 257 6.27 -6.47 -11.97
C LEU A 257 6.85 -7.86 -12.15
N LEU A 258 6.28 -8.62 -13.09
CA LEU A 258 6.87 -9.83 -13.64
C LEU A 258 7.33 -9.55 -15.07
N LEU A 259 8.64 -9.47 -15.29
CA LEU A 259 9.19 -9.09 -16.59
C LEU A 259 9.64 -10.34 -17.36
N SER A 260 9.55 -10.24 -18.69
CA SER A 260 10.05 -11.25 -19.64
C SER A 260 11.55 -11.09 -19.94
N ALA A 261 12.11 -9.91 -19.66
CA ALA A 261 13.52 -9.57 -19.79
C ALA A 261 14.03 -8.83 -18.54
N PRO A 262 15.33 -8.91 -18.20
CA PRO A 262 15.89 -8.19 -17.08
C PRO A 262 16.01 -6.70 -17.38
N LEU A 263 15.67 -5.85 -16.41
CA LEU A 263 16.10 -4.46 -16.39
C LEU A 263 17.46 -4.39 -15.70
N VAL A 264 18.51 -4.29 -16.50
CA VAL A 264 19.90 -4.23 -16.02
C VAL A 264 20.60 -2.95 -16.45
N ALA A 265 19.99 -2.17 -17.33
CA ALA A 265 20.53 -0.91 -17.80
C ALA A 265 19.73 0.26 -17.21
N VAL A 266 20.42 1.19 -16.58
CA VAL A 266 19.82 2.26 -15.79
C VAL A 266 19.03 3.25 -16.66
N ASN A 267 19.40 3.38 -17.93
CA ASN A 267 18.66 4.12 -18.96
C ASN A 267 17.28 3.52 -19.30
N GLU A 268 17.02 2.25 -18.99
CA GLU A 268 15.69 1.64 -19.14
C GLU A 268 14.69 2.12 -18.06
N LEU A 269 15.19 2.81 -17.03
CA LEU A 269 14.40 3.41 -15.96
C LEU A 269 14.07 4.89 -16.28
N PRO A 270 12.98 5.45 -15.75
CA PRO A 270 12.66 6.86 -15.91
C PRO A 270 13.76 7.77 -15.37
N ARG A 271 14.16 8.81 -16.13
CA ARG A 271 15.17 9.76 -15.65
C ARG A 271 14.62 10.67 -14.55
N TYR A 272 13.37 11.13 -14.73
CA TYR A 272 12.65 11.95 -13.76
C TYR A 272 11.39 11.25 -13.30
N LEU A 273 11.02 11.47 -12.04
CA LEU A 273 9.74 11.09 -11.48
C LEU A 273 8.93 12.33 -11.11
N MET A 274 7.62 12.21 -11.29
CA MET A 274 6.62 13.11 -10.75
C MET A 274 5.69 12.29 -9.87
N ILE A 275 5.70 12.56 -8.57
CA ILE A 275 4.84 11.89 -7.60
C ILE A 275 3.71 12.86 -7.25
N CYS A 276 2.50 12.51 -7.67
CA CYS A 276 1.27 13.21 -7.34
C CYS A 276 0.69 12.62 -6.06
N VAL A 277 0.29 13.45 -5.11
CA VAL A 277 -0.44 13.03 -3.91
C VAL A 277 -1.63 13.93 -3.71
N TRP A 278 -2.81 13.38 -3.47
CA TRP A 278 -4.04 14.16 -3.30
C TRP A 278 -4.89 13.61 -2.16
N GLU A 279 -5.71 14.48 -1.58
CA GLU A 279 -6.68 14.11 -0.55
C GLU A 279 -8.06 13.86 -1.17
N THR A 280 -8.83 12.98 -0.54
CA THR A 280 -10.18 12.61 -0.93
C THR A 280 -11.10 12.59 0.29
N ASP A 281 -12.25 13.24 0.18
CA ASP A 281 -13.34 13.18 1.16
C ASP A 281 -14.64 12.83 0.43
N GLU A 282 -15.15 11.63 0.67
CA GLU A 282 -16.27 11.03 -0.06
C GLU A 282 -16.08 11.07 -1.60
N ASN A 283 -16.66 12.08 -2.26
CA ASN A 283 -16.62 12.30 -3.71
C ASN A 283 -15.77 13.51 -4.12
N LYS A 284 -15.22 14.25 -3.16
CA LYS A 284 -14.41 15.45 -3.41
C LYS A 284 -12.93 15.10 -3.42
N VAL A 285 -12.19 15.75 -4.32
CA VAL A 285 -10.76 15.52 -4.55
C VAL A 285 -10.04 16.86 -4.45
N ALA A 286 -9.13 16.98 -3.48
CA ALA A 286 -8.33 18.18 -3.35
C ALA A 286 -7.21 18.21 -4.43
N PRO A 287 -6.70 19.41 -4.79
CA PRO A 287 -5.55 19.52 -5.68
C PRO A 287 -4.37 18.67 -5.22
N ALA A 288 -3.65 18.09 -6.19
CA ALA A 288 -2.51 17.23 -5.89
C ALA A 288 -1.28 18.06 -5.50
N LEU A 289 -0.61 17.64 -4.42
CA LEU A 289 0.81 17.92 -4.21
C LEU A 289 1.63 17.19 -5.26
N VAL A 290 2.58 17.90 -5.85
CA VAL A 290 3.47 17.35 -6.86
C VAL A 290 4.91 17.50 -6.37
N VAL A 291 5.58 16.37 -6.17
CA VAL A 291 7.01 16.32 -5.86
C VAL A 291 7.78 15.66 -7.00
N TYR A 292 9.01 16.08 -7.19
CA TYR A 292 9.85 15.60 -8.28
C TYR A 292 11.09 14.91 -7.75
N GLY A 293 11.48 13.83 -8.42
CA GLY A 293 12.70 13.09 -8.15
C GLY A 293 13.54 12.94 -9.42
N GLU A 294 14.85 12.92 -9.27
CA GLU A 294 15.78 12.58 -10.35
C GLU A 294 16.58 11.35 -9.97
N ARG A 295 16.78 10.48 -10.96
CA ARG A 295 17.51 9.24 -10.80
C ARG A 295 18.96 9.51 -10.39
N ASP A 296 19.40 8.88 -9.32
CA ASP A 296 20.78 8.95 -8.82
C ASP A 296 21.64 7.87 -9.46
N ASP A 297 22.14 8.17 -10.65
CA ASP A 297 23.00 7.26 -11.43
C ASP A 297 24.37 7.05 -10.75
N ALA A 298 24.78 7.93 -9.83
CA ALA A 298 26.08 7.84 -9.15
C ALA A 298 26.07 6.81 -8.01
N ASN A 299 24.91 6.59 -7.37
CA ASN A 299 24.76 5.68 -6.23
C ASN A 299 23.94 4.42 -6.55
N GLN A 300 23.86 4.04 -7.83
CA GLN A 300 23.27 2.78 -8.22
C GLN A 300 24.09 1.59 -7.71
N THR A 301 23.40 0.52 -7.32
CA THR A 301 24.05 -0.75 -7.01
C THR A 301 23.52 -1.83 -7.94
N GLY A 302 24.42 -2.65 -8.47
CA GLY A 302 24.04 -3.74 -9.34
C GLY A 302 24.99 -4.92 -9.19
N SER A 303 24.47 -6.10 -9.46
CA SER A 303 25.24 -7.34 -9.52
C SER A 303 24.89 -8.03 -10.83
N ASP A 304 25.89 -8.61 -11.49
CA ASP A 304 25.72 -9.52 -12.63
C ASP A 304 26.54 -10.78 -12.35
N ALA A 305 26.00 -11.62 -11.46
CA ALA A 305 26.47 -12.99 -11.28
C ALA A 305 25.60 -13.86 -12.20
N GLY A 306 26.17 -14.83 -12.91
CA GLY A 306 25.47 -15.54 -14.01
C GLY A 306 24.08 -16.14 -13.67
N ASP A 307 23.75 -16.33 -12.38
CA ASP A 307 22.46 -16.76 -11.84
C ASP A 307 21.72 -15.69 -10.98
N HIS A 308 22.35 -14.54 -10.71
CA HIS A 308 21.76 -13.35 -10.07
C HIS A 308 22.19 -11.99 -10.67
N GLN A 309 21.29 -11.36 -11.43
CA GLN A 309 21.24 -9.97 -11.87
C GLN A 309 20.35 -9.15 -10.94
N SER A 310 20.88 -8.02 -10.49
CA SER A 310 20.15 -7.02 -9.72
C SER A 310 20.54 -5.61 -10.11
N LEU A 311 19.59 -4.69 -9.97
CA LEU A 311 19.78 -3.27 -10.16
C LEU A 311 18.93 -2.51 -9.15
N THR A 312 19.56 -1.72 -8.30
CA THR A 312 18.91 -0.83 -7.35
C THR A 312 19.29 0.59 -7.68
N VAL A 313 18.28 1.45 -7.84
CA VAL A 313 18.46 2.86 -8.15
C VAL A 313 17.51 3.69 -7.30
N ALA A 314 18.01 4.78 -6.74
CA ALA A 314 17.20 5.74 -5.99
C ALA A 314 16.89 6.97 -6.86
N TRP A 315 15.78 7.65 -6.55
CA TRP A 315 15.50 8.99 -7.05
C TRP A 315 15.57 9.95 -5.88
N GLU A 316 16.44 10.94 -6.00
CA GLU A 316 16.61 11.98 -5.01
C GLU A 316 15.67 13.15 -5.29
N PRO A 317 15.09 13.79 -4.26
CA PRO A 317 14.21 14.93 -4.46
C PRO A 317 14.93 16.10 -5.13
N ILE A 318 14.26 16.71 -6.10
CA ILE A 318 14.78 17.85 -6.87
C ILE A 318 13.78 19.02 -6.90
N PRO A 319 14.26 20.26 -7.13
CA PRO A 319 13.37 21.40 -7.30
C PRO A 319 12.44 21.24 -8.51
N LYS A 320 11.18 21.69 -8.36
CA LYS A 320 10.14 21.65 -9.41
C LYS A 320 10.64 22.12 -10.79
N ALA A 321 11.33 23.26 -10.82
CA ALA A 321 11.84 23.87 -12.05
C ALA A 321 12.76 22.94 -12.89
N ARG A 322 13.35 21.91 -12.27
CA ARG A 322 14.24 20.96 -12.93
C ARG A 322 13.49 19.93 -13.79
N ALA A 323 12.28 19.55 -13.40
CA ALA A 323 11.56 18.45 -14.06
C ALA A 323 10.14 18.81 -14.54
N GLU A 324 9.51 19.88 -14.03
CA GLU A 324 8.08 20.17 -14.31
C GLU A 324 7.74 20.22 -15.80
N LYS A 325 8.64 20.78 -16.63
CA LYS A 325 8.41 20.91 -18.08
C LYS A 325 8.30 19.56 -18.78
N LYS A 326 8.92 18.50 -18.23
CA LYS A 326 8.85 17.14 -18.78
C LYS A 326 7.47 16.51 -18.64
N PHE A 327 6.65 17.03 -17.73
CA PHE A 327 5.30 16.52 -17.44
C PHE A 327 4.20 17.51 -17.84
N ALA A 328 4.54 18.66 -18.43
CA ALA A 328 3.60 19.75 -18.67
C ALA A 328 2.66 19.54 -19.87
N ALA A 329 2.85 18.47 -20.65
CA ALA A 329 2.00 18.19 -21.83
C ALA A 329 0.56 17.82 -21.44
N HIS A 330 0.35 17.28 -20.24
CA HIS A 330 -0.96 16.90 -19.74
C HIS A 330 -1.01 17.04 -18.22
N ASP A 331 -2.17 17.38 -17.66
CA ASP A 331 -2.36 17.44 -16.21
C ASP A 331 -2.66 16.06 -15.63
N TYR A 332 -1.65 15.19 -15.68
CA TYR A 332 -1.75 13.80 -15.23
C TYR A 332 -2.18 13.66 -13.77
N CYS A 333 -1.69 14.55 -12.90
CA CYS A 333 -2.04 14.52 -11.49
C CYS A 333 -3.53 14.83 -11.27
N ALA A 334 -4.06 15.84 -11.95
CA ALA A 334 -5.46 16.17 -11.81
C ALA A 334 -6.40 15.17 -12.50
N GLU A 335 -5.95 14.53 -13.59
CA GLU A 335 -6.69 13.46 -14.26
C GLU A 335 -6.83 12.23 -13.34
N ILE A 336 -5.71 11.71 -12.83
CA ILE A 336 -5.72 10.46 -12.05
C ILE A 336 -6.35 10.63 -10.68
N SER A 337 -6.24 11.82 -10.08
CA SER A 337 -6.88 12.11 -8.81
C SER A 337 -8.41 12.12 -8.92
N ARG A 338 -8.94 12.63 -10.03
CA ARG A 338 -10.40 12.71 -10.27
C ARG A 338 -11.00 11.41 -10.80
N THR A 339 -10.31 10.72 -11.70
CA THR A 339 -10.87 9.58 -12.44
C THR A 339 -10.37 8.23 -11.94
N GLY A 340 -9.25 8.21 -11.21
CA GLY A 340 -8.52 6.98 -10.91
C GLY A 340 -7.85 6.32 -12.12
N GLN A 341 -7.85 7.00 -13.28
CA GLN A 341 -7.26 6.55 -14.55
C GLN A 341 -6.29 7.60 -15.08
N SER A 342 -5.42 7.21 -16.02
CA SER A 342 -4.45 8.11 -16.63
C SER A 342 -4.28 7.81 -18.11
N GLN A 343 -4.09 8.85 -18.92
CA GLN A 343 -3.72 8.74 -20.34
C GLN A 343 -2.26 8.34 -20.56
N ALA A 344 -1.37 8.54 -19.58
CA ALA A 344 -0.02 8.03 -19.68
C ALA A 344 -0.05 6.49 -19.73
N PRO A 345 0.62 5.84 -20.71
CA PRO A 345 0.66 4.40 -20.79
C PRO A 345 1.35 3.83 -19.55
N LEU A 346 0.94 2.63 -19.17
CA LEU A 346 1.52 1.94 -18.03
C LEU A 346 2.97 1.57 -18.33
N TRP A 347 3.89 1.90 -17.43
CA TRP A 347 5.29 1.55 -17.57
C TRP A 347 5.47 0.06 -17.31
N LEU A 348 5.75 -0.69 -18.38
CA LEU A 348 5.87 -2.14 -18.41
C LEU A 348 4.54 -2.81 -18.03
N GLU A 349 3.94 -3.51 -19.00
CA GLU A 349 2.73 -4.31 -18.77
C GLU A 349 3.12 -5.64 -18.09
N ASP A 350 2.21 -6.14 -17.24
CA ASP A 350 2.39 -7.39 -16.47
C ASP A 350 2.13 -8.65 -17.32
#